data_AF-A0AAW6YMZ2-F1
#
_entry.id   AF-A0AAW6YMZ2-F1
#
_cell.length_a   1.000
_cell.length_b   1.000
_cell.length_c   1.000
_cell.angle_alpha   90.00
_cell.angle_beta   90.00
_cell.angle_gamma   90.00
#
_symmetry.space_group_name_H-M   'P 1'
#
loop_
_entity.id
_entity.type
_entity.pdbx_description
1 polymer ?
#
loop_
_entity_poly.entity_id
_entity_poly.type
_entity_poly.pdbx_seq_one_letter_code
_entity_poly.pdbx_strand_id
1 'polypeptide(L)'
;MQRESEVQHLFLVGAKSLGAYGEYETFVYKLTEYHQNKKNIKYHVACKANGDGCMDETKMEGVTRISNHEFEFHNAHCFKIDIPQIGAAQAIYYDIAALKSCCKYIKEHKIKHPIVYIMACRIDPFTGRFYKKIHKLGGTVYLNPDGWKDIIWLNQKTPHKYRGLTA
;
A
#
# COMPACT_ATOMS: atom_id res chain seq x y z
N MET A 1 -26.83 10.50 -18.34
CA MET A 1 -25.50 11.04 -17.99
C MET A 1 -24.95 10.20 -16.84
N GLN A 2 -24.11 9.21 -17.12
CA GLN A 2 -23.46 8.44 -16.05
C GLN A 2 -22.54 9.41 -15.30
N ARG A 3 -22.74 9.58 -13.99
CA ARG A 3 -21.75 10.25 -13.16
C ARG A 3 -20.46 9.44 -13.30
N GLU A 4 -19.39 10.02 -13.82
CA GLU A 4 -18.06 9.45 -13.62
C GLU A 4 -17.90 9.28 -12.12
N SER A 5 -17.97 8.05 -11.63
CA SER A 5 -17.72 7.76 -10.23
C SER A 5 -16.26 8.10 -9.98
N GLU A 6 -16.00 9.04 -9.08
CA GLU A 6 -14.64 9.39 -8.66
C GLU A 6 -13.90 8.10 -8.27
N VAL A 7 -12.73 7.87 -8.89
CA VAL A 7 -11.94 6.66 -8.68
C VAL A 7 -11.42 6.66 -7.25
N GLN A 8 -11.70 5.60 -6.50
CA GLN A 8 -11.13 5.43 -5.17
C GLN A 8 -9.70 4.90 -5.29
N HIS A 9 -8.73 5.69 -4.82
CA HIS A 9 -7.33 5.30 -4.79
C HIS A 9 -6.98 4.62 -3.46
N LEU A 10 -6.35 3.44 -3.55
CA LEU A 10 -5.87 2.66 -2.40
C LEU A 10 -4.36 2.42 -2.52
N PHE A 11 -3.62 2.80 -1.48
CA PHE A 11 -2.17 2.63 -1.39
C PHE A 11 -1.86 1.47 -0.46
N LEU A 12 -1.19 0.43 -0.97
CA LEU A 12 -0.89 -0.79 -0.24
C LEU A 12 0.59 -0.83 0.14
N VAL A 13 0.87 -0.91 1.44
CA VAL A 13 2.23 -0.90 2.00
C VAL A 13 2.44 -2.14 2.87
N GLY A 14 3.57 -2.83 2.67
CA GLY A 14 4.02 -3.92 3.55
C GLY A 14 4.23 -5.25 2.83
N ALA A 15 3.62 -5.45 1.65
CA ALA A 15 3.69 -6.70 0.90
C ALA A 15 5.02 -6.93 0.16
N LYS A 16 5.85 -5.90 -0.09
CA LYS A 16 7.16 -5.99 -0.77
C LYS A 16 7.14 -6.46 -2.23
N SER A 17 6.22 -7.31 -2.66
CA SER A 17 6.12 -7.77 -4.04
C SER A 17 4.71 -8.24 -4.38
N LEU A 18 4.50 -8.57 -5.65
CA LEU A 18 3.32 -9.25 -6.17
C LEU A 18 3.82 -10.56 -6.80
N GLY A 19 3.41 -11.71 -6.24
CA GLY A 19 3.74 -13.01 -6.82
C GLY A 19 4.90 -13.78 -6.16
N ALA A 20 5.61 -13.22 -5.17
CA ALA A 20 6.42 -14.06 -4.29
C ALA A 20 5.51 -14.80 -3.29
N TYR A 21 5.88 -16.04 -2.91
CA TYR A 21 5.15 -16.78 -1.88
C TYR A 21 5.29 -16.08 -0.51
N GLY A 22 4.19 -15.56 0.00
CA GLY A 22 4.10 -14.87 1.30
C GLY A 22 2.66 -14.48 1.61
N GLU A 23 2.32 -14.31 2.89
CA GLU A 23 0.93 -14.09 3.32
C GLU A 23 0.35 -12.78 2.74
N TYR A 24 1.08 -11.66 2.86
CA TYR A 24 0.60 -10.39 2.32
C TYR A 24 0.79 -10.29 0.80
N GLU A 25 1.86 -10.84 0.25
CA GLU A 25 2.13 -10.91 -1.18
C GLU A 25 0.96 -11.60 -1.90
N THR A 26 0.53 -12.77 -1.39
CA THR A 26 -0.61 -13.52 -1.92
C THR A 26 -1.91 -12.76 -1.74
N PHE A 27 -2.13 -12.16 -0.58
CA PHE A 27 -3.32 -11.34 -0.32
C PHE A 27 -3.43 -10.18 -1.32
N VAL A 28 -2.37 -9.41 -1.52
CA VAL A 28 -2.38 -8.28 -2.44
C VAL A 28 -2.53 -8.77 -3.88
N TYR A 29 -1.85 -9.85 -4.28
CA TYR A 29 -2.00 -10.43 -5.60
C TYR A 29 -3.47 -10.79 -5.90
N LYS A 30 -4.12 -11.52 -5.00
CA LYS A 30 -5.53 -11.89 -5.15
C LYS A 30 -6.45 -10.68 -5.10
N LEU A 31 -6.19 -9.74 -4.20
CA LEU A 31 -6.97 -8.51 -4.11
C LEU A 31 -6.96 -7.71 -5.42
N THR A 32 -5.79 -7.54 -6.03
CA THR A 32 -5.67 -6.83 -7.32
C THR A 32 -6.25 -7.65 -8.47
N GLU A 33 -6.02 -8.97 -8.49
CA GLU A 33 -6.59 -9.90 -9.49
C GLU A 33 -8.13 -9.84 -9.50
N TYR A 34 -8.78 -9.93 -8.34
CA TYR A 34 -10.25 -9.88 -8.24
C TYR A 34 -10.82 -8.52 -8.63
N HIS A 35 -10.04 -7.44 -8.50
CA HIS A 35 -10.48 -6.08 -8.78
C HIS A 35 -9.95 -5.50 -10.10
N GLN A 36 -9.25 -6.29 -10.91
CA GLN A 36 -8.59 -5.82 -12.14
C GLN A 36 -9.55 -5.14 -13.12
N ASN A 37 -10.83 -5.55 -13.15
CA ASN A 37 -11.86 -5.00 -14.03
C ASN A 37 -12.71 -3.90 -13.38
N LYS A 38 -12.46 -3.53 -12.11
CA LYS A 38 -13.21 -2.48 -11.40
C LYS A 38 -12.66 -1.11 -11.75
N LYS A 39 -13.37 -0.37 -12.61
CA LYS A 39 -12.96 0.96 -13.10
C LYS A 39 -13.00 2.07 -12.04
N ASN A 40 -13.75 1.89 -10.96
CA ASN A 40 -13.89 2.85 -9.88
C ASN A 40 -12.85 2.67 -8.75
N ILE A 41 -11.89 1.76 -8.92
CA ILE A 41 -10.86 1.47 -7.92
C ILE A 41 -9.49 1.49 -8.62
N LYS A 42 -8.51 2.18 -8.01
CA LYS A 42 -7.11 2.13 -8.44
C LYS A 42 -6.22 1.77 -7.27
N TYR A 43 -5.46 0.70 -7.44
CA TYR A 43 -4.45 0.27 -6.46
C TYR A 43 -3.09 0.89 -6.78
N HIS A 44 -2.37 1.27 -5.74
CA HIS A 44 -0.98 1.72 -5.76
C HIS A 44 -0.18 0.83 -4.80
N VAL A 45 0.60 -0.10 -5.33
CA VAL A 45 1.31 -1.12 -4.54
C VAL A 45 2.78 -0.74 -4.40
N ALA A 46 3.25 -0.58 -3.16
CA ALA A 46 4.66 -0.43 -2.90
C ALA A 46 5.37 -1.78 -3.03
N CYS A 47 6.43 -1.82 -3.82
CA CYS A 47 7.25 -3.01 -4.06
C CYS A 47 8.71 -2.74 -3.66
N LYS A 48 9.46 -3.76 -3.30
CA LYS A 48 10.89 -3.69 -2.99
C LYS A 48 11.66 -3.85 -4.31
N ALA A 49 12.57 -2.92 -4.62
CA ALA A 49 13.29 -2.90 -5.89
C ALA A 49 14.45 -3.91 -5.96
N ASN A 50 15.04 -4.24 -4.81
CA ASN A 50 16.30 -4.96 -4.73
C ASN A 50 16.42 -5.83 -3.47
N GLY A 51 17.36 -6.77 -3.47
CA GLY A 51 17.60 -7.71 -2.36
C GLY A 51 16.47 -8.73 -2.17
N ASP A 52 16.46 -9.39 -1.01
CA ASP A 52 15.58 -10.54 -0.79
C ASP A 52 14.10 -10.15 -0.82
N GLY A 53 13.29 -10.97 -1.51
CA GLY A 53 11.86 -10.72 -1.70
C GLY A 53 11.56 -9.48 -2.54
N CYS A 54 12.49 -9.03 -3.39
CA CYS A 54 12.22 -7.96 -4.34
C CYS A 54 11.21 -8.39 -5.42
N MET A 55 10.54 -7.38 -5.95
CA MET A 55 9.62 -7.53 -7.06
C MET A 55 10.37 -7.82 -8.34
N ASP A 56 9.97 -8.89 -9.03
CA ASP A 56 10.46 -9.24 -10.36
C ASP A 56 9.27 -9.31 -11.32
N GLU A 57 8.98 -8.18 -11.95
CA GLU A 57 7.85 -8.06 -12.87
C GLU A 57 8.02 -8.89 -14.16
N THR A 58 9.24 -9.37 -14.46
CA THR A 58 9.50 -10.17 -15.67
C THR A 58 8.96 -11.59 -15.58
N LYS A 59 8.67 -12.06 -14.36
CA LYS A 59 8.09 -13.38 -14.09
C LYS A 59 6.56 -13.41 -14.20
N MET A 60 5.95 -12.30 -14.61
CA MET A 60 4.50 -12.14 -14.59
C MET A 60 3.99 -11.81 -15.98
N GLU A 61 2.97 -12.53 -16.42
CA GLU A 61 2.30 -12.26 -17.68
C GLU A 61 1.34 -11.08 -17.54
N GLY A 62 1.19 -10.25 -18.58
CA GLY A 62 0.25 -9.12 -18.57
C GLY A 62 0.73 -7.87 -17.82
N VAL A 63 2.01 -7.80 -17.47
CA VAL A 63 2.64 -6.57 -16.95
C VAL A 63 2.82 -5.55 -18.07
N THR A 64 2.46 -4.29 -17.80
CA THR A 64 2.82 -3.15 -18.64
C THR A 64 3.87 -2.32 -17.92
N ARG A 65 5.12 -2.36 -18.41
CA ARG A 65 6.22 -1.60 -17.81
C ARG A 65 6.09 -0.11 -18.15
N ILE A 66 6.16 0.75 -17.12
CA ILE A 66 6.17 2.21 -17.27
C ILE A 66 7.61 2.73 -17.22
N SER A 67 8.41 2.24 -16.28
CA SER A 67 9.81 2.62 -16.10
C SER A 67 10.62 1.49 -15.46
N ASN A 68 11.86 1.76 -15.05
CA ASN A 68 12.64 0.81 -14.24
C ASN A 68 12.06 0.61 -12.84
N HIS A 69 11.27 1.56 -12.35
CA HIS A 69 10.73 1.56 -10.99
C HIS A 69 9.21 1.50 -10.95
N GLU A 70 8.53 1.53 -12.08
CA GLU A 70 7.07 1.56 -12.14
C GLU A 70 6.54 0.65 -13.24
N PHE A 71 5.42 -0.01 -12.95
CA PHE A 71 4.70 -0.86 -13.89
C PHE A 71 3.22 -0.94 -13.50
N GLU A 72 2.38 -1.35 -14.45
CA GLU A 72 1.00 -1.72 -14.18
C GLU A 72 0.81 -3.23 -14.27
N PHE A 73 0.03 -3.77 -13.34
CA PHE A 73 -0.36 -5.18 -13.30
C PHE A 73 -1.72 -5.31 -12.64
N HIS A 74 -2.67 -6.06 -13.23
CA HIS A 74 -4.06 -6.15 -12.74
C HIS A 74 -4.72 -4.77 -12.53
N ASN A 75 -4.46 -3.80 -13.42
CA ASN A 75 -4.85 -2.38 -13.26
C ASN A 75 -4.29 -1.69 -11.99
N ALA A 76 -3.42 -2.34 -11.22
CA ALA A 76 -2.70 -1.74 -10.11
C ALA A 76 -1.43 -1.06 -10.61
N HIS A 77 -1.22 0.19 -10.19
CA HIS A 77 0.06 0.87 -10.32
C HIS A 77 1.01 0.31 -9.26
N CYS A 78 2.17 -0.17 -9.68
CA CYS A 78 3.17 -0.74 -8.78
C CYS A 78 4.43 0.10 -8.87
N PHE A 79 4.96 0.51 -7.71
CA PHE A 79 6.16 1.35 -7.64
C PHE A 79 7.20 0.72 -6.72
N LYS A 80 8.45 0.67 -7.20
CA LYS A 80 9.56 -0.01 -6.54
C LYS A 80 10.35 0.97 -5.66
N ILE A 81 10.74 0.50 -4.49
CA ILE A 81 11.51 1.23 -3.48
C ILE A 81 12.88 0.58 -3.34
N ASP A 82 13.94 1.36 -3.59
CA ASP A 82 15.32 0.94 -3.35
C ASP A 82 15.63 0.89 -1.85
N ILE A 83 16.22 -0.22 -1.44
CA ILE A 83 16.55 -0.51 -0.04
C ILE A 83 18.07 -0.56 0.13
N PRO A 84 18.63 0.26 1.03
CA PRO A 84 20.06 0.21 1.33
C PRO A 84 20.44 -1.07 2.09
N GLN A 85 21.70 -1.49 2.01
CA GLN A 85 22.21 -2.68 2.71
C GLN A 85 22.49 -2.38 4.19
N ILE A 86 21.43 -2.23 4.98
CA ILE A 86 21.46 -1.88 6.42
C ILE A 86 21.07 -3.05 7.34
N GLY A 87 21.18 -4.28 6.83
CA GLY A 87 20.86 -5.50 7.59
C GLY A 87 19.40 -5.56 8.05
N ALA A 88 19.17 -5.93 9.32
CA ALA A 88 17.83 -6.13 9.88
C ALA A 88 16.91 -4.89 9.78
N ALA A 89 17.46 -3.68 9.68
CA ALA A 89 16.70 -2.44 9.57
C ALA A 89 16.03 -2.23 8.19
N GLN A 90 16.34 -3.06 7.19
CA GLN A 90 15.80 -2.95 5.84
C GLN A 90 14.27 -2.97 5.80
N ALA A 91 13.64 -3.81 6.61
CA ALA A 91 12.18 -3.94 6.63
C ALA A 91 11.49 -2.67 7.16
N ILE A 92 12.07 -2.04 8.19
CA ILE A 92 11.60 -0.77 8.75
C ILE A 92 11.81 0.36 7.74
N TYR A 93 12.99 0.40 7.10
CA TYR A 93 13.30 1.40 6.08
C TYR A 93 12.32 1.32 4.90
N TYR A 94 12.05 0.11 4.40
CA TYR A 94 11.10 -0.11 3.31
C TYR A 94 9.72 0.48 3.63
N ASP A 95 9.16 0.16 4.81
CA ASP A 95 7.82 0.64 5.20
C ASP A 95 7.79 2.18 5.32
N ILE A 96 8.84 2.79 5.90
CA ILE A 96 8.96 4.25 6.00
C ILE A 96 9.09 4.90 4.61
N ALA A 97 9.93 4.35 3.74
CA ALA A 97 10.16 4.87 2.40
C ALA A 97 8.91 4.73 1.52
N ALA A 98 8.22 3.59 1.59
CA ALA A 98 6.95 3.37 0.92
C ALA A 98 5.89 4.39 1.36
N LEU A 99 5.70 4.62 2.67
CA LEU A 99 4.76 5.63 3.17
C LEU A 99 5.13 7.06 2.74
N LYS A 100 6.42 7.40 2.69
CA LYS A 100 6.87 8.68 2.15
C LYS A 100 6.48 8.82 0.67
N SER A 101 6.70 7.79 -0.13
CA SER A 101 6.32 7.77 -1.55
C SER A 101 4.81 7.89 -1.73
N CYS A 102 3.99 7.15 -0.97
CA CYS A 102 2.53 7.29 -0.99
C CYS A 102 2.10 8.73 -0.68
N CYS A 103 2.63 9.33 0.40
CA CYS A 103 2.30 10.71 0.76
C CYS A 103 2.71 11.72 -0.31
N LYS A 104 3.85 11.48 -0.99
CA LYS A 104 4.33 12.33 -2.08
C LYS A 104 3.37 12.23 -3.27
N TYR A 105 3.07 11.01 -3.70
CA TYR A 105 2.15 10.73 -4.81
C TYR A 105 0.77 11.35 -4.57
N ILE A 106 0.16 11.10 -3.40
CA ILE A 106 -1.13 11.67 -3.01
C ILE A 106 -1.14 13.19 -3.16
N LYS A 107 -0.07 13.86 -2.68
CA LYS A 107 0.03 15.32 -2.71
C LYS A 107 0.21 15.85 -4.14
N GLU A 108 1.10 15.24 -4.92
CA GLU A 108 1.43 15.67 -6.28
C GLU A 108 0.25 15.50 -7.23
N HIS A 109 -0.44 14.36 -7.12
CA HIS A 109 -1.62 14.05 -7.94
C HIS A 109 -2.93 14.57 -7.37
N LYS A 110 -2.90 15.28 -6.23
CA LYS A 110 -4.07 15.86 -5.55
C LYS A 110 -5.21 14.83 -5.35
N ILE A 111 -4.84 13.60 -4.99
CA ILE A 111 -5.77 12.50 -4.80
C ILE A 111 -6.72 12.84 -3.65
N LYS A 112 -8.03 12.85 -3.93
CA LYS A 112 -9.05 13.07 -2.90
C LYS A 112 -9.34 11.77 -2.17
N HIS A 113 -9.59 11.89 -0.86
CA HIS A 113 -9.97 10.78 0.00
C HIS A 113 -9.12 9.50 -0.16
N PRO A 114 -7.77 9.58 -0.22
CA PRO A 114 -6.93 8.41 -0.43
C PRO A 114 -7.03 7.45 0.75
N ILE A 115 -7.04 6.15 0.47
CA ILE A 115 -6.97 5.11 1.49
C ILE A 115 -5.55 4.56 1.51
N VAL A 116 -4.90 4.56 2.67
CA VAL A 116 -3.58 3.93 2.86
C VAL A 116 -3.72 2.72 3.75
N TYR A 117 -3.44 1.54 3.22
CA TYR A 117 -3.58 0.26 3.89
C TYR A 117 -2.18 -0.31 4.20
N ILE A 118 -1.89 -0.47 5.48
CA ILE A 118 -0.58 -0.87 6.00
C ILE A 118 -0.69 -2.28 6.57
N MET A 119 0.08 -3.20 5.99
CA MET A 119 0.07 -4.63 6.32
C MET A 119 1.18 -5.04 7.29
N ALA A 120 1.99 -4.11 7.80
CA ALA A 120 3.13 -4.42 8.66
C ALA A 120 3.13 -3.60 9.97
N CYS A 121 3.43 -4.26 11.10
CA CYS A 121 3.57 -3.65 12.42
C CYS A 121 4.95 -3.02 12.71
N ARG A 122 5.90 -3.06 11.77
CA ARG A 122 7.33 -2.82 12.06
C ARG A 122 7.70 -1.36 12.33
N ILE A 123 6.82 -0.42 11.99
CA ILE A 123 7.08 1.03 12.05
C ILE A 123 6.35 1.73 13.20
N ASP A 124 5.85 1.00 14.19
CA ASP A 124 4.98 1.52 15.25
C ASP A 124 5.48 2.83 15.92
N PRO A 125 6.78 3.03 16.20
CA PRO A 125 7.26 4.32 16.73
C PRO A 125 7.08 5.52 15.77
N PHE A 126 6.96 5.27 14.47
CA PHE A 126 6.89 6.30 13.41
C PHE A 126 5.50 6.42 12.75
N THR A 127 4.59 5.46 12.98
CA THR A 127 3.24 5.41 12.37
C THR A 127 2.45 6.69 12.62
N GLY A 128 2.48 7.21 13.85
CA GLY A 128 1.70 8.39 14.25
C GLY A 128 2.00 9.64 13.42
N ARG A 129 3.25 9.82 12.95
CA ARG A 129 3.60 10.95 12.08
C ARG A 129 2.98 10.80 10.69
N PHE A 130 2.99 9.60 10.13
CA PHE A 130 2.41 9.33 8.83
C PHE A 130 0.88 9.39 8.89
N TYR A 131 0.25 8.90 9.95
CA TYR A 131 -1.21 8.96 10.10
C TYR A 131 -1.70 10.41 10.10
N LYS A 132 -1.05 11.26 10.90
CA LYS A 132 -1.33 12.71 10.91
C LYS A 132 -1.11 13.34 9.53
N LYS A 133 -0.06 12.94 8.81
CA LYS A 133 0.23 13.47 7.48
C LYS A 133 -0.83 13.04 6.45
N ILE A 134 -1.23 11.77 6.45
CA ILE A 134 -2.24 11.23 5.54
C ILE A 134 -3.62 11.84 5.81
N HIS A 135 -4.00 11.98 7.09
CA HIS A 135 -5.26 12.64 7.46
C HIS A 135 -5.27 14.12 7.05
N LYS A 136 -4.15 14.84 7.16
CA LYS A 136 -4.02 16.21 6.64
C LYS A 136 -4.16 16.31 5.12
N LEU A 137 -3.90 15.23 4.40
CA LEU A 137 -4.13 15.10 2.96
C LEU A 137 -5.58 14.65 2.64
N GLY A 138 -6.46 14.57 3.65
CA GLY A 138 -7.85 14.13 3.49
C GLY A 138 -8.02 12.61 3.38
N GLY A 139 -6.95 11.84 3.66
CA GLY A 139 -6.93 10.39 3.55
C GLY A 139 -7.35 9.64 4.82
N THR A 140 -7.58 8.34 4.66
CA THR A 140 -7.86 7.38 5.75
C THR A 140 -6.76 6.33 5.80
N VAL A 141 -6.37 5.89 7.00
CA VAL A 141 -5.38 4.84 7.19
C VAL A 141 -6.03 3.60 7.81
N TYR A 142 -5.72 2.43 7.25
CA TYR A 142 -6.05 1.13 7.84
C TYR A 142 -4.76 0.37 8.15
N LEU A 143 -4.72 -0.27 9.31
CA LEU A 143 -3.64 -1.14 9.74
C LEU A 143 -4.23 -2.55 9.86
N ASN A 144 -3.67 -3.52 9.14
CA ASN A 144 -4.04 -4.93 9.27
C ASN A 144 -2.75 -5.78 9.20
N PRO A 145 -2.10 -5.98 10.35
CA PRO A 145 -0.84 -6.68 10.43
C PRO A 145 -0.97 -8.20 10.44
N ASP A 146 -2.16 -8.78 10.46
CA ASP A 146 -2.33 -10.24 10.52
C ASP A 146 -2.97 -10.82 9.24
N GLY A 147 -3.16 -9.99 8.20
CA GLY A 147 -3.61 -10.42 6.88
C GLY A 147 -5.06 -10.91 6.79
N TRP A 148 -5.69 -11.33 7.89
CA TRP A 148 -6.94 -12.10 7.85
C TRP A 148 -8.09 -11.64 8.78
N LYS A 149 -7.91 -10.70 9.72
CA LYS A 149 -8.96 -10.43 10.74
C LYS A 149 -9.56 -9.02 10.81
N ASP A 150 -8.98 -8.00 10.19
CA ASP A 150 -9.43 -6.61 10.42
C ASP A 150 -10.26 -5.95 9.31
N ILE A 151 -10.66 -6.69 8.27
CA ILE A 151 -11.58 -6.18 7.23
C ILE A 151 -12.98 -5.83 7.80
N ILE A 152 -13.28 -6.25 9.03
CA ILE A 152 -14.53 -5.93 9.76
C ILE A 152 -14.63 -4.42 10.13
N TRP A 153 -13.52 -3.67 10.15
CA TRP A 153 -13.52 -2.26 10.55
C TRP A 153 -14.09 -1.28 9.51
N LEU A 154 -14.28 -1.71 8.26
CA LEU A 154 -14.69 -0.84 7.14
C LEU A 154 -16.16 -0.37 7.19
N ASN A 155 -16.98 -0.86 8.14
CA ASN A 155 -18.41 -0.56 8.23
C ASN A 155 -18.85 0.26 9.45
N GLN A 156 -17.95 0.76 10.30
CA GLN A 156 -18.34 1.55 11.49
C GLN A 156 -18.01 3.03 11.34
N LYS A 157 -19.06 3.86 11.37
CA LYS A 157 -19.08 5.33 11.22
C LYS A 157 -18.36 6.12 12.34
N THR A 158 -17.55 5.48 13.16
CA THR A 158 -16.80 6.13 14.23
C THR A 158 -15.40 5.54 14.31
N PRO A 159 -14.35 6.26 13.86
CA PRO A 159 -12.99 5.81 14.08
C PRO A 159 -12.74 5.85 15.58
N HIS A 160 -12.72 4.70 16.23
CA HIS A 160 -12.25 4.63 17.60
C HIS A 160 -10.79 5.09 17.59
N LYS A 161 -10.55 6.15 18.36
CA LYS A 161 -9.23 6.49 18.88
C LYS A 161 -8.57 5.19 19.34
N TYR A 162 -7.43 4.85 18.78
CA TYR A 162 -6.46 4.01 19.48
C TYR A 162 -6.14 4.72 20.80
N ARG A 163 -6.94 4.44 21.83
CA ARG A 163 -6.52 4.55 23.23
C ARG A 163 -5.54 3.40 23.36
N GLY A 164 -4.25 3.73 23.39
CA GLY A 164 -3.26 2.79 23.90
C GLY A 164 -3.79 2.29 25.24
N LEU A 165 -3.96 0.97 25.35
CA LEU A 165 -4.10 0.36 26.65
C LEU A 165 -2.78 0.60 27.38
N THR A 166 -2.90 1.45 28.37
CA THR A 166 -1.93 1.86 29.38
C THR A 166 -1.32 0.67 30.10
N ALA A 167 0.00 0.66 30.24
CA ALA A 167 0.69 1.02 31.49
C ALA A 167 2.12 1.48 31.15
#